data_AF-A0AAD2UZ65-F1
#
_entry.id   AF-A0AAD2UZ65-F1
#
_cell.length_a   1.000
_cell.length_b   1.000
_cell.length_c   1.000
_cell.angle_alpha   90.00
_cell.angle_beta   90.00
_cell.angle_gamma   90.00
#
_symmetry.space_group_name_H-M   'P 1'
#
loop_
_entity.id
_entity.type
_entity.pdbx_description
1 polymer ?
#
loop_
_entity_poly.entity_id
_entity_poly.type
_entity_poly.pdbx_seq_one_letter_code
_entity_poly.pdbx_strand_id
1 'polypeptide(L)' 'MTAFTPVGIDIASKKFDAAIWIEGKKYKNKVFANTPTGFHAFLLWLAPYG' A
#
# COMPACT_ATOMS: atom_id res chain seq x y z
N MET A 1 -12.33 17.35 -8.73
CA MET A 1 -12.00 15.95 -9.06
C MET A 1 -11.08 15.45 -7.96
N THR A 2 -11.53 14.54 -7.10
CA THR A 2 -10.63 13.88 -6.14
C THR A 2 -9.69 12.98 -6.92
N ALA A 3 -8.40 13.32 -6.95
CA ALA A 3 -7.40 12.46 -7.56
C ALA A 3 -7.27 11.20 -6.69
N PHE A 4 -7.64 10.04 -7.23
CA PHE A 4 -7.40 8.76 -6.56
C PHE A 4 -5.95 8.36 -6.76
N THR A 5 -5.26 8.03 -5.68
CA THR A 5 -3.89 7.50 -5.71
C THR A 5 -3.96 5.99 -5.95
N PRO A 6 -3.50 5.46 -7.10
CA PRO A 6 -3.57 4.03 -7.35
C PRO A 6 -2.60 3.28 -6.42
N VAL A 7 -3.06 2.14 -5.90
CA VAL A 7 -2.25 1.20 -5.13
C VAL A 7 -2.26 -0.17 -5.80
N GLY A 8 -1.07 -0.72 -6.06
CA GLY A 8 -0.88 -2.11 -6.47
C GLY A 8 -0.49 -2.94 -5.25
N ILE A 9 -1.02 -4.16 -5.14
CA ILE A 9 -0.71 -5.08 -4.05
C ILE A 9 -0.43 -6.46 -4.65
N ASP A 10 0.72 -7.03 -4.31
CA ASP A 10 1.08 -8.41 -4.63
C ASP A 10 1.12 -9.23 -3.33
N ILE A 11 0.22 -10.21 -3.18
CA ILE A 11 0.03 -10.96 -1.94
C ILE A 11 0.59 -12.37 -2.10
N ALA A 12 1.64 -12.66 -1.33
CA ALA A 12 2.16 -14.01 -1.16
C ALA A 12 1.64 -14.65 0.14
N SER A 13 1.95 -15.93 0.35
CA SER A 13 1.43 -16.72 1.49
C SER A 13 1.83 -16.17 2.87
N LYS A 14 3.00 -15.53 3.00
CA LYS A 14 3.52 -15.02 4.29
C LYS A 14 3.59 -13.50 4.37
N LYS A 15 3.61 -12.82 3.24
CA LYS A 15 3.84 -11.37 3.13
C LYS A 15 3.17 -10.84 1.88
N PHE A 16 2.97 -9.53 1.83
CA PHE A 16 2.52 -8.85 0.64
C PHE A 16 3.32 -7.58 0.41
N ASP A 17 3.53 -7.26 -0.86
CA ASP A 17 4.25 -6.11 -1.33
C ASP A 17 3.21 -5.10 -1.85
N ALA A 18 3.17 -3.90 -1.29
CA ALA A 18 2.28 -2.84 -1.74
C ALA A 18 3.07 -1.70 -2.38
N ALA A 19 2.54 -1.13 -3.46
CA ALA A 19 3.13 -0.02 -4.20
C ALA A 19 2.08 1.07 -4.44
N ILE A 20 2.35 2.28 -3.96
CA ILE A 20 1.52 3.48 -4.19
C ILE A 20 2.15 4.31 -5.29
N TRP A 21 1.31 4.80 -6.21
CA TRP A 21 1.71 5.75 -7.24
C TRP A 21 1.36 7.18 -6.85
N ILE A 22 2.35 7.92 -6.35
CA ILE A 22 2.15 9.30 -5.90
C ILE A 22 2.20 10.24 -7.10
N GLU A 23 1.01 10.67 -7.54
CA GLU A 23 0.76 11.82 -8.41
C GLU A 23 1.66 11.89 -9.66
N GLY A 24 1.92 10.73 -10.28
CA GLY A 24 2.70 10.68 -11.53
C GLY A 24 4.21 10.84 -11.37
N LYS A 25 4.73 11.00 -10.14
CA LYS A 25 6.14 11.34 -9.91
C LYS A 25 6.95 10.20 -9.30
N LYS A 26 6.42 9.46 -8.33
CA LYS A 26 7.19 8.45 -7.60
C LYS A 26 6.35 7.26 -7.16
N TYR A 27 6.95 6.07 -7.28
CA TYR A 27 6.48 4.87 -6.61
C TYR A 27 7.02 4.85 -5.17
N LYS A 28 6.14 4.54 -4.23
CA LYS A 28 6.53 4.16 -2.87
C LYS A 28 6.09 2.73 -2.64
N ASN A 29 7.05 1.83 -2.45
CA ASN A 29 6.75 0.44 -2.11
C ASN A 29 7.00 0.17 -0.62
N LYS A 30 6.27 -0.80 -0.09
CA LYS A 30 6.48 -1.31 1.27
C LYS A 30 5.97 -2.73 1.37
N VAL A 31 6.71 -3.55 2.13
CA VAL A 31 6.35 -4.95 2.39
C VAL A 31 5.68 -5.05 3.75
N PHE A 32 4.63 -5.87 3.82
CA PHE A 32 3.85 -6.14 5.01
C PHE A 32 3.70 -7.64 5.21
N ALA A 33 3.45 -8.08 6.45
CA ALA A 33 3.14 -9.48 6.73
C ALA A 33 1.71 -9.81 6.28
N ASN A 34 1.48 -11.01 5.73
CA ASN A 34 0.14 -11.50 5.40
C ASN A 34 -0.57 -12.00 6.67
N THR A 35 -0.81 -11.07 7.61
CA THR A 35 -1.47 -11.30 8.89
C THR A 35 -2.40 -10.12 9.19
N PRO A 36 -3.42 -10.27 10.07
CA PRO A 36 -4.31 -9.17 10.44
C PRO A 36 -3.57 -7.92 10.90
N THR A 37 -2.49 -8.09 11.68
CA THR A 37 -1.62 -7.00 12.13
C THR A 37 -0.88 -6.34 10.96
N GLY A 38 -0.43 -7.12 9.97
CA GLY A 38 0.21 -6.59 8.77
C GLY A 38 -0.76 -5.77 7.89
N PHE A 39 -2.02 -6.20 7.79
CA PHE A 39 -3.07 -5.41 7.14
C PHE A 39 -3.39 -4.12 7.91
N HIS A 40 -3.40 -4.15 9.24
CA HIS A 40 -3.56 -2.93 10.04
C HIS A 40 -2.41 -1.94 9.81
N ALA A 41 -1.16 -2.44 9.77
CA ALA A 41 0.00 -1.62 9.44
C ALA A 41 -0.05 -1.06 8.02
N PHE A 42 -0.63 -1.80 7.07
CA PHE A 42 -0.87 -1.35 5.71
C PHE A 42 -1.90 -0.21 5.65
N LEU A 43 -3.03 -0.33 6.37
CA LEU A 43 -4.02 0.74 6.47
C LEU A 43 -3.44 2.03 7.07
N LEU A 44 -2.67 1.92 8.15
CA LEU A 44 -1.96 3.06 8.75
C LEU A 44 -0.96 3.71 7.78
N TRP A 45 -0.33 2.91 6.93
CA TRP A 45 0.57 3.40 5.90
C TRP A 45 -0.16 4.09 4.74
N LEU A 46 -1.39 3.68 4.44
CA LEU A 46 -2.24 4.29 3.40
C LEU A 46 -2.94 5.57 3.87
N ALA A 47 -3.23 5.72 5.16
CA ALA A 47 -3.98 6.86 5.71
C ALA A 47 -3.53 8.27 5.24
N PRO A 48 -2.24 8.56 5.01
CA PRO A 48 -1.82 9.87 4.49
C PRO A 48 -2.16 10.11 3.01
N TYR A 49 -2.55 9.07 2.27
CA TYR A 49 -2.70 9.07 0.81
C TYR A 49 -4.16 9.06 0.33
N GLY A 50 -5.12 8.88 1.24
CA GLY A 50 -6.57 8.86 0.94
C GLY A 50 -7.38 8.09 1.96
#